data_AF-A7ME12-F1
#
_entry.id   AF-A7ME12-F1
#
_cell.length_a   1.000
_cell.length_b   1.000
_cell.length_c   1.000
_cell.angle_alpha   90.00
_cell.angle_beta   90.00
_cell.angle_gamma   90.00
#
_symmetry.space_group_name_H-M   'P 1'
#
loop_
_entity.id
_entity.type
_entity.pdbx_description
1 polymer ?
#
loop_
_entity_poly.entity_id
_entity_poly.type
_entity_poly.pdbx_seq_one_letter_code
_entity_poly.pdbx_strand_id
1 'polypeptide(L)' 'MANVTIDGKEYDVDSLSKEAKEQLASLKFVQGEIQRLQAQMAVCQTAAAAYSNALKNLLD' A
#
# COMPACT_ATOMS: atom_id res chain seq x y z
N MET A 1 6.77 12.18 22.30
CA MET A 1 7.44 10.97 21.79
C MET A 1 6.55 10.42 20.71
N ALA A 2 6.96 10.58 19.46
CA ALA A 2 6.26 9.98 18.34
C ALA A 2 6.67 8.51 18.29
N ASN A 3 5.72 7.58 18.38
CA ASN A 3 6.03 6.16 18.31
C ASN A 3 5.75 5.63 16.90
N VAL A 4 6.58 4.69 16.44
CA VAL A 4 6.36 3.96 15.19
C VAL A 4 6.41 2.47 15.45
N THR A 5 5.44 1.75 14.90
CA THR A 5 5.42 0.28 14.95
C THR A 5 6.08 -0.27 13.70
N ILE A 6 7.16 -1.02 13.89
CA ILE A 6 7.87 -1.75 12.82
C ILE A 6 7.88 -3.23 13.24
N ASP A 7 7.38 -4.12 12.38
CA ASP A 7 7.29 -5.57 12.64
C ASP A 7 6.60 -5.93 13.98
N GLY A 8 5.57 -5.15 14.36
CA GLY A 8 4.82 -5.36 15.60
C GLY A 8 5.54 -4.90 16.88
N LYS A 9 6.74 -4.32 16.77
CA LYS A 9 7.44 -3.66 17.88
C LYS A 9 7.29 -2.16 17.79
N GLU A 10 6.99 -1.55 18.93
CA GLU A 10 6.87 -0.10 19.05
C GLU A 10 8.25 0.50 19.35
N TYR A 11 8.62 1.51 18.57
CA TYR A 11 9.88 2.24 18.71
C TYR A 11 9.57 3.71 18.96
N ASP A 12 10.23 4.30 19.95
CA ASP A 12 10.25 5.76 20.09
C ASP A 12 11.09 6.34 18.96
N VAL A 13 10.45 7.08 18.06
CA VAL A 13 11.10 7.72 16.92
C VAL A 13 12.20 8.65 17.41
N ASP A 14 12.05 9.31 18.56
CA ASP A 14 13.03 10.25 19.08
C ASP A 14 14.35 9.55 19.48
N SER A 15 14.27 8.27 19.87
CA SER A 15 15.42 7.41 20.22
C SER A 15 16.15 6.78 19.02
N LEU A 16 15.59 6.87 17.81
CA LEU A 16 16.19 6.29 16.61
C LEU A 16 17.40 7.11 16.13
N SER A 17 18.41 6.41 15.59
CA SER A 17 19.53 7.06 14.92
C SER A 17 19.05 7.87 13.70
N LYS A 18 19.88 8.81 13.23
CA LYS A 18 19.56 9.62 12.06
C LYS A 18 19.31 8.74 10.82
N GLU A 19 20.17 7.75 10.61
CA GLU A 19 20.08 6.79 9.52
C GLU A 19 18.79 5.96 9.61
N ALA A 20 18.41 5.54 10.82
CA ALA A 20 17.16 4.80 11.03
C ALA A 20 15.92 5.66 10.71
N LYS A 21 15.94 6.95 11.05
CA LYS A 21 14.88 7.91 10.69
C LYS A 21 14.78 8.11 9.18
N GLU A 22 15.91 8.19 8.48
CA GLU A 22 15.94 8.30 7.01
C GLU A 22 15.36 7.06 6.33
N GLN A 23 15.70 5.86 6.81
CA GLN A 23 15.10 4.62 6.26
C GLN A 23 13.64 4.46 6.62
N LEU A 24 13.22 4.92 7.80
CA LEU A 24 11.80 4.95 8.14
C LEU A 24 11.00 5.86 7.19
N ALA A 25 11.54 7.02 6.85
CA ALA A 25 10.90 7.92 5.88
C ALA A 25 10.78 7.27 4.49
N SER A 26 11.87 6.65 4.02
CA SER A 26 11.88 5.92 2.75
C SER A 26 10.89 4.75 2.75
N LEU A 27 10.81 4.00 3.84
CA LEU A 27 9.87 2.89 4.00
C LEU A 27 8.41 3.38 3.96
N LYS A 28 8.07 4.45 4.70
CA LYS A 28 6.73 5.04 4.67
C LYS A 28 6.33 5.51 3.27
N PHE A 29 7.26 6.12 2.55
CA PHE A 29 7.04 6.53 1.17
C PHE A 29 6.69 5.34 0.27
N VAL A 30 7.50 4.27 0.29
CA VAL A 30 7.26 3.07 -0.52
C VAL A 30 5.96 2.37 -0.13
N GLN A 31 5.63 2.30 1.17
CA GLN A 31 4.36 1.74 1.63
C GLN A 31 3.15 2.53 1.09
N GLY A 32 3.24 3.86 1.06
CA GLY A 32 2.22 4.71 0.44
C GLY A 32 2.04 4.41 -1.06
N GLU A 33 3.14 4.24 -1.78
CA GLU A 33 3.10 3.88 -3.20
C GLU A 33 2.50 2.49 -3.44
N ILE A 34 2.80 1.50 -2.58
CA ILE A 34 2.18 0.18 -2.63
C ILE A 34 0.65 0.29 -2.45
N GLN A 35 0.19 1.06 -1.46
CA GLN A 35 -1.24 1.27 -1.25
C GLN A 35 -1.91 1.94 -2.45
N ARG A 36 -1.25 2.94 -3.05
CA ARG A 36 -1.72 3.61 -4.26
C ARG A 36 -1.90 2.64 -5.42
N LEU A 37 -0.89 1.79 -5.66
CA LEU A 37 -0.94 0.77 -6.72
C LEU A 37 -2.01 -0.29 -6.45
N GLN A 38 -2.19 -0.72 -5.19
CA GLN A 38 -3.26 -1.65 -4.81
C GLN A 38 -4.66 -1.06 -5.10
N ALA A 39 -4.86 0.23 -4.81
CA ALA A 39 -6.12 0.91 -5.14
C ALA A 39 -6.38 0.93 -6.66
N GLN A 40 -5.37 1.25 -7.47
CA GLN A 40 -5.48 1.21 -8.93
C GLN A 40 -5.78 -0.21 -9.45
N MET A 41 -5.11 -1.21 -8.87
CA MET A 41 -5.35 -2.61 -9.22
C MET A 41 -6.79 -3.03 -8.92
N ALA A 42 -7.36 -2.63 -7.78
CA ALA A 42 -8.75 -2.92 -7.43
C ALA A 42 -9.76 -2.32 -8.43
N VAL A 43 -9.49 -1.08 -8.91
CA VAL A 43 -10.29 -0.44 -9.97
C VAL A 43 -10.23 -1.27 -11.26
N CYS A 44 -9.03 -1.65 -11.70
CA CYS A 44 -8.85 -2.46 -12.90
C CYS A 44 -9.53 -3.83 -12.78
N GLN A 45 -9.43 -4.49 -11.63
CA GLN A 45 -10.10 -5.77 -11.37
C GLN A 45 -11.63 -5.65 -11.48
N THR A 46 -12.19 -4.58 -10.94
CA THR A 46 -13.63 -4.30 -11.02
C THR A 46 -14.07 -4.11 -12.48
N ALA A 47 -13.33 -3.30 -13.24
CA ALA A 47 -13.61 -3.08 -14.66
C ALA A 47 -13.48 -4.38 -15.47
N ALA A 48 -12.45 -5.18 -15.24
CA ALA A 48 -12.25 -6.47 -15.90
C ALA A 48 -13.41 -7.44 -15.64
N ALA A 49 -13.91 -7.51 -14.39
CA ALA A 49 -15.07 -8.33 -14.05
C ALA A 49 -16.33 -7.85 -14.80
N ALA A 50 -16.56 -6.53 -14.86
CA ALA A 50 -17.69 -5.97 -15.59
C ALA A 50 -17.63 -6.31 -17.08
N TYR A 51 -16.48 -6.15 -17.72
CA TYR A 51 -16.30 -6.50 -19.14
C TYR A 51 -16.42 -8.00 -19.39
N SER A 52 -15.91 -8.84 -18.50
CA SER A 52 -16.08 -10.29 -18.61
C SER A 52 -17.55 -10.70 -18.56
N ASN A 53 -18.34 -10.11 -17.64
CA ASN A 53 -19.77 -10.38 -17.55
C ASN A 53 -20.53 -9.86 -18.77
N ALA A 54 -20.21 -8.65 -19.25
CA ALA A 54 -20.80 -8.11 -20.47
C ALA A 54 -20.51 -9.00 -21.69
N LEU A 55 -19.28 -9.51 -21.80
CA LEU A 55 -18.90 -10.43 -22.88
C LEU A 55 -19.68 -11.74 -22.81
N LYS A 56 -19.84 -12.34 -21.62
CA LYS A 56 -20.64 -13.57 -21.45
C LYS A 56 -22.07 -13.39 -21.96
N ASN A 57 -22.72 -12.30 -21.56
CA ASN A 57 -24.09 -11.98 -22.01
C ASN A 57 -24.23 -11.78 -23.52
N LEU A 58 -23.14 -11.49 -24.24
CA LEU A 58 -23.15 -11.36 -25.70
C LEU A 58 -22.89 -12.68 -26.43
N LEU A 59 -22.37 -13.69 -25.73
CA LEU A 59 -22.01 -15.00 -26.28
C LEU A 59 -23.04 -16.09 -25.95
N ASP A 60 -23.94 -15.83 -25.01
CA ASP A 60 -25.14 -16.64 -24.71
C ASP A 60 -26.29 -16.31 -25.68
#